data_AF-T1I8N8-F1
#
_entry.id   AF-T1I8N8-F1
#
_cell.length_a   1.000
_cell.length_b   1.000
_cell.length_c   1.000
_cell.angle_alpha   90.00
_cell.angle_beta   90.00
_cell.angle_gamma   90.00
#
_symmetry.space_group_name_H-M   'P 1'
#
loop_
_entity.id
_entity.type
_entity.pdbx_description
1 polymer ?
#
loop_
_entity_poly.entity_id
_entity_poly.type
_entity_poly.pdbx_seq_one_letter_code
_entity_poly.pdbx_strand_id
1 'polypeptide(L)'
;MSSTIVKFGFLPVKRTVFLLCDVQEKFRTAAMYFQEIIQSSNKLLQASKILDIPLVVTEQYPQGLGRTVEELDIAHAKAVFSKTKFSMVTADFYKKLDSLCDGNVQCVVLFGLEAHVCVEQSAAELCALGIQVHVVADATTSRTQEDRLLAFQRLQQIGCFITTTESVLFKLLGDKENPNFKAVHSLILKPITPSGLARM
;
A
#
# COMPACT_ATOMS: atom_id res chain seq x y z
N MET A 1 0.23 12.60 -28.70
CA MET A 1 -0.39 13.70 -27.95
C MET A 1 -0.35 13.31 -26.48
N SER A 2 0.53 13.93 -25.69
CA SER A 2 0.55 13.71 -24.24
C SER A 2 -0.65 14.46 -23.67
N SER A 3 -1.78 13.79 -23.51
CA SER A 3 -2.80 14.31 -22.60
C SER A 3 -2.18 14.18 -21.21
N THR A 4 -1.78 15.30 -20.63
CA THR A 4 -1.45 15.34 -19.22
C THR A 4 -2.72 14.96 -18.47
N ILE A 5 -2.88 13.67 -18.15
CA ILE A 5 -3.99 13.21 -17.32
C ILE A 5 -3.78 13.89 -15.97
N VAL A 6 -4.62 14.88 -15.67
CA VAL A 6 -4.65 15.51 -14.35
C VAL A 6 -5.08 14.44 -13.35
N LYS A 7 -4.17 14.07 -12.46
CA LYS A 7 -4.43 13.13 -11.37
C LYS A 7 -5.11 13.89 -10.22
N PHE A 8 -6.38 13.59 -9.96
CA PHE A 8 -7.12 14.16 -8.83
C PHE A 8 -7.07 13.27 -7.58
N GLY A 9 -6.40 12.12 -7.66
CA GLY A 9 -6.25 11.23 -6.52
C GLY A 9 -7.56 10.54 -6.14
N PHE A 10 -8.47 10.30 -7.10
CA PHE A 10 -9.66 9.46 -6.90
C PHE A 10 -9.27 8.00 -6.66
N LEU A 11 -10.06 7.27 -5.86
CA LEU A 11 -9.90 5.83 -5.63
C LEU A 11 -11.19 5.08 -5.98
N PRO A 12 -11.50 4.88 -7.27
CA PRO A 12 -12.64 4.06 -7.67
C PRO A 12 -12.43 2.60 -7.24
N VAL A 13 -13.29 2.10 -6.33
CA VAL A 13 -13.18 0.75 -5.73
C VAL A 13 -12.93 -0.34 -6.78
N LYS A 14 -13.73 -0.36 -7.86
CA LYS A 14 -13.65 -1.39 -8.92
C LYS A 14 -12.38 -1.34 -9.79
N ARG A 15 -11.58 -0.27 -9.70
CA ARG A 15 -10.34 -0.09 -10.47
C ARG A 15 -9.12 0.15 -9.58
N THR A 16 -9.25 -0.21 -8.30
CA THR A 16 -8.20 -0.08 -7.29
C THR A 16 -7.69 -1.45 -6.90
N VAL A 17 -6.38 -1.57 -6.69
CA VAL A 17 -5.72 -2.76 -6.13
C VAL A 17 -4.91 -2.36 -4.90
N PHE A 18 -4.93 -3.18 -3.86
CA PHE A 18 -4.10 -2.99 -2.67
C PHE A 18 -2.81 -3.80 -2.82
N LEU A 19 -1.67 -3.18 -2.52
CA LEU A 19 -0.35 -3.76 -2.63
C LEU A 19 0.35 -3.73 -1.28
N LEU A 20 0.59 -4.91 -0.69
CA LEU A 20 1.37 -5.08 0.54
C LEU A 20 2.81 -5.46 0.16
N CYS A 21 3.74 -4.54 0.40
CA CYS A 21 5.14 -4.68 0.04
C CYS A 21 5.96 -5.18 1.25
N ASP A 22 6.38 -6.44 1.22
CA ASP A 22 7.51 -6.95 2.01
C ASP A 22 7.43 -6.74 3.54
N VAL A 23 6.24 -6.81 4.14
CA VAL A 23 6.07 -6.70 5.60
C VAL A 23 6.42 -8.02 6.29
N GLN A 24 7.72 -8.30 6.40
CA GLN A 24 8.26 -9.61 6.79
C GLN A 24 8.87 -9.63 8.21
N GLU A 25 8.93 -10.83 8.79
CA GLU A 25 9.36 -11.09 10.17
C GLU A 25 10.71 -10.48 10.55
N LYS A 26 11.72 -10.52 9.67
CA LYS A 26 13.06 -10.00 10.01
C LYS A 26 13.13 -8.48 10.08
N PHE A 27 12.11 -7.75 9.62
CA PHE A 27 12.07 -6.29 9.76
C PHE A 27 11.59 -5.83 11.14
N ARG A 28 11.01 -6.69 11.98
CA ARG A 28 10.46 -6.32 13.30
C ARG A 28 11.39 -5.48 14.16
N THR A 29 12.67 -5.85 14.20
CA THR A 29 13.67 -5.21 15.06
C THR A 29 14.44 -4.10 14.37
N ALA A 30 14.33 -4.01 13.04
CA ALA A 30 15.11 -3.08 12.23
C ALA A 30 14.31 -1.87 11.76
N ALA A 31 13.00 -2.00 11.58
CA ALA A 31 12.13 -0.97 11.04
C ALA A 31 11.52 -0.08 12.13
N MET A 32 11.44 1.22 11.86
CA MET A 32 10.83 2.20 12.76
C MET A 32 9.31 2.01 12.82
N TYR A 33 8.74 2.11 14.02
CA TYR A 33 7.28 2.07 14.25
C TYR A 33 6.60 0.80 13.68
N PHE A 34 7.31 -0.33 13.65
CA PHE A 34 6.84 -1.54 12.97
C PHE A 34 5.47 -2.03 13.49
N GLN A 35 5.22 -1.92 14.79
CA GLN A 35 3.94 -2.28 15.39
C GLN A 35 2.80 -1.36 14.94
N GLU A 36 3.05 -0.05 14.87
CA GLU A 36 2.09 0.92 14.34
C GLU A 36 1.82 0.69 12.84
N ILE A 37 2.85 0.34 12.07
CA ILE A 37 2.70 -0.05 10.66
C ILE A 37 1.83 -1.29 10.50
N ILE A 38 2.02 -2.31 11.36
CA ILE A 38 1.15 -3.50 11.37
C ILE A 38 -0.30 -3.11 11.67
N GLN A 39 -0.54 -2.25 12.66
CA GLN A 39 -1.90 -1.80 13.03
C GLN A 39 -2.60 -1.12 11.85
N SER A 40 -1.93 -0.19 11.16
CA SER A 40 -2.47 0.50 9.99
C SER A 40 -2.66 -0.46 8.81
N SER A 41 -1.69 -1.32 8.54
CA SER A 41 -1.76 -2.32 7.47
C SER A 41 -2.94 -3.26 7.69
N ASN A 42 -3.18 -3.71 8.93
CA ASN A 42 -4.33 -4.55 9.26
C ASN A 42 -5.67 -3.88 8.92
N LYS A 43 -5.83 -2.58 9.21
CA LYS A 43 -7.04 -1.84 8.83
C LYS A 43 -7.23 -1.82 7.30
N LEU A 44 -6.16 -1.62 6.53
CA LEU A 44 -6.21 -1.69 5.06
C LEU A 44 -6.58 -3.10 4.57
N LEU A 45 -6.01 -4.15 5.16
CA LEU A 45 -6.35 -5.54 4.81
C LEU A 45 -7.82 -5.85 5.10
N GLN A 46 -8.34 -5.46 6.26
CA GLN A 46 -9.76 -5.66 6.59
C GLN A 46 -10.68 -4.86 5.64
N ALA A 47 -10.31 -3.63 5.32
CA ALA A 47 -11.08 -2.84 4.36
C ALA A 47 -11.09 -3.44 2.96
N SER A 48 -9.97 -4.02 2.51
CA SER A 48 -9.90 -4.71 1.22
C SER A 48 -10.85 -5.92 1.17
N LYS A 49 -11.04 -6.63 2.28
CA LYS A 49 -12.04 -7.71 2.40
C LYS A 49 -13.48 -7.16 2.32
N ILE A 50 -13.78 -6.12 3.10
CA ILE A 50 -15.12 -5.53 3.17
C ILE A 50 -15.56 -4.93 1.83
N LEU A 51 -14.63 -4.29 1.11
CA LEU A 51 -14.90 -3.60 -0.14
C LEU A 51 -14.65 -4.46 -1.38
N ASP A 52 -14.26 -5.73 -1.20
CA ASP A 52 -13.86 -6.65 -2.28
C ASP A 52 -12.79 -6.05 -3.22
N ILE A 53 -11.80 -5.38 -2.64
CA ILE A 53 -10.66 -4.81 -3.36
C ILE A 53 -9.57 -5.88 -3.46
N PRO A 54 -9.06 -6.21 -4.67
CA PRO A 54 -7.97 -7.17 -4.82
C PRO A 54 -6.73 -6.78 -4.03
N LEU A 55 -6.16 -7.74 -3.30
CA LEU A 55 -4.88 -7.61 -2.61
C LEU A 55 -3.81 -8.44 -3.33
N VAL A 56 -2.63 -7.86 -3.54
CA VAL A 56 -1.42 -8.56 -3.97
C VAL A 56 -0.31 -8.29 -2.96
N VAL A 57 0.43 -9.34 -2.60
CA VAL A 57 1.50 -9.28 -1.59
C VAL A 57 2.82 -9.68 -2.23
N THR A 58 3.92 -9.06 -1.80
CA THR A 58 5.27 -9.55 -2.11
C THR A 58 6.06 -9.87 -0.85
N GLU A 59 7.00 -10.80 -0.98
CA GLU A 59 8.00 -11.14 0.02
C GLU A 59 9.39 -11.03 -0.63
N GLN A 60 10.24 -10.15 -0.12
CA GLN A 60 11.63 -10.03 -0.53
C GLN A 60 12.45 -11.15 0.11
N TYR A 61 13.09 -12.00 -0.71
CA TYR A 61 14.00 -13.08 -0.26
C TYR A 61 13.53 -13.78 1.04
N PRO A 62 12.35 -14.43 1.05
CA PRO A 62 11.73 -14.94 2.28
C PRO A 62 12.57 -16.01 3.00
N GLN A 63 13.51 -16.67 2.30
CA GLN A 63 14.46 -17.58 2.90
C GLN A 63 15.40 -16.88 3.90
N GLY A 64 15.77 -15.61 3.64
CA GLY A 64 16.62 -14.82 4.53
C GLY A 64 15.85 -13.82 5.40
N LEU A 65 14.77 -13.23 4.88
CA LEU A 65 14.00 -12.19 5.55
C LEU A 65 12.74 -12.69 6.28
N GLY A 66 12.45 -14.00 6.19
CA GLY A 66 11.23 -14.59 6.73
C GLY A 66 10.02 -14.32 5.85
N ARG A 67 8.86 -14.84 6.24
CA ARG A 67 7.59 -14.60 5.54
C ARG A 67 6.93 -13.32 6.02
N THR A 68 5.83 -12.94 5.37
CA THR A 68 4.92 -11.90 5.85
C THR A 68 4.54 -12.19 7.30
N VAL A 69 4.50 -11.14 8.13
CA VAL A 69 4.23 -11.29 9.56
C VAL A 69 2.86 -11.89 9.85
N GLU A 70 2.77 -12.71 10.89
CA GLU A 70 1.56 -13.47 11.21
C GLU A 70 0.37 -12.61 11.63
N GLU A 71 0.59 -11.40 12.14
CA GLU A 71 -0.50 -10.48 12.50
C GLU A 71 -1.22 -9.91 11.28
N LEU A 72 -0.64 -10.04 10.08
CA LEU A 72 -1.26 -9.63 8.84
C LEU A 72 -1.91 -10.84 8.17
N ASP A 73 -3.22 -10.98 8.35
CA ASP A 73 -3.98 -12.01 7.64
C ASP A 73 -4.12 -11.67 6.14
N ILE A 74 -3.28 -12.32 5.34
CA ILE A 74 -3.23 -12.21 3.89
C ILE A 74 -3.93 -13.37 3.15
N ALA A 75 -4.75 -14.18 3.84
CA ALA A 75 -5.37 -15.36 3.23
C ALA A 75 -6.28 -15.04 2.03
N HIS A 76 -6.83 -13.82 1.95
CA HIS A 76 -7.64 -13.35 0.83
C HIS A 76 -6.83 -12.74 -0.33
N ALA A 77 -5.50 -12.68 -0.21
CA ALA A 77 -4.63 -12.16 -1.26
C ALA A 77 -4.84 -12.95 -2.56
N LYS A 78 -4.95 -12.24 -3.68
CA LYS A 78 -5.10 -12.84 -5.00
C LYS A 78 -3.79 -13.46 -5.50
N ALA A 79 -2.65 -13.06 -4.93
CA ALA A 79 -1.34 -13.65 -5.13
C ALA A 79 -0.35 -13.18 -4.04
N VAL A 80 0.63 -14.05 -3.73
CA VAL A 80 1.80 -13.73 -2.91
C VAL A 80 3.03 -14.10 -3.73
N PHE A 81 3.89 -13.13 -4.05
CA PHE A 81 5.07 -13.33 -4.88
C PHE A 81 6.36 -13.22 -4.07
N SER A 82 7.21 -14.26 -4.14
CA SER A 82 8.59 -14.16 -3.68
C SER A 82 9.43 -13.45 -4.74
N LYS A 83 10.29 -12.52 -4.33
CA LYS A 83 11.16 -11.76 -5.25
C LYS A 83 12.54 -11.47 -4.65
N THR A 84 13.51 -11.23 -5.52
CA THR A 84 14.80 -10.62 -5.17
C THR A 84 14.94 -9.21 -5.76
N LYS A 85 14.16 -8.88 -6.80
CA LYS A 85 14.01 -7.51 -7.31
C LYS A 85 13.37 -6.64 -6.22
N PHE A 86 13.92 -5.45 -6.00
CA PHE A 86 13.36 -4.52 -5.01
C PHE A 86 11.96 -4.04 -5.38
N SER A 87 11.74 -3.58 -6.61
CA SER A 87 10.38 -3.31 -7.12
C SER A 87 9.52 -4.59 -7.10
N MET A 88 8.26 -4.45 -6.67
CA MET A 88 7.22 -5.48 -6.76
C MET A 88 6.94 -5.89 -8.21
N VAL A 89 7.20 -5.00 -9.19
CA VAL A 89 6.83 -5.18 -10.60
C VAL A 89 7.82 -6.12 -11.31
N THR A 90 7.69 -7.41 -11.02
CA THR A 90 8.26 -8.51 -11.80
C THR A 90 7.33 -8.86 -12.97
N ALA A 91 7.78 -9.73 -13.88
CA ALA A 91 6.93 -10.19 -14.99
C ALA A 91 5.64 -10.87 -14.51
N ASP A 92 5.74 -11.74 -13.51
CA ASP A 92 4.59 -12.46 -12.95
C ASP A 92 3.66 -11.52 -12.17
N PHE A 93 4.22 -10.57 -11.43
CA PHE A 93 3.44 -9.54 -10.75
C PHE A 93 2.68 -8.68 -11.77
N TYR A 94 3.34 -8.22 -12.83
CA TYR A 94 2.71 -7.39 -13.85
C TYR A 94 1.57 -8.14 -14.55
N LYS A 95 1.80 -9.41 -14.94
CA LYS A 95 0.76 -10.26 -15.53
C LYS A 95 -0.44 -10.43 -14.58
N LYS A 96 -0.19 -10.55 -13.28
CA LYS A 96 -1.27 -10.63 -12.29
C LYS A 96 -2.01 -9.30 -12.16
N LEU A 97 -1.29 -8.19 -12.09
CA LEU A 97 -1.90 -6.86 -11.99
C LEU A 97 -2.80 -6.57 -13.20
N ASP A 98 -2.32 -6.88 -14.41
CA ASP A 98 -3.04 -6.72 -15.67
C ASP A 98 -4.29 -7.62 -15.77
N SER A 99 -4.38 -8.69 -14.98
CA SER A 99 -5.58 -9.55 -14.94
C SER A 99 -6.63 -9.10 -13.91
N LEU A 100 -6.34 -8.10 -13.08
CA LEU A 100 -7.25 -7.63 -12.02
C LEU A 100 -8.15 -6.51 -12.55
N CYS A 101 -9.26 -6.25 -11.85
CA CYS A 101 -10.20 -5.18 -12.20
C CYS A 101 -10.66 -5.25 -13.67
N ASP A 102 -10.92 -6.46 -14.18
CA ASP A 102 -11.30 -6.73 -15.57
C ASP A 102 -10.30 -6.17 -16.61
N GLY A 103 -9.00 -6.14 -16.26
CA GLY A 103 -7.94 -5.60 -17.12
C GLY A 103 -7.84 -4.08 -17.11
N ASN A 104 -8.41 -3.41 -16.11
CA ASN A 104 -8.49 -1.95 -16.04
C ASN A 104 -8.10 -1.42 -14.65
N VAL A 105 -6.95 -1.87 -14.15
CA VAL A 105 -6.35 -1.28 -12.95
C VAL A 105 -5.92 0.15 -13.25
N GLN A 106 -6.47 1.12 -12.51
CA GLN A 106 -6.13 2.54 -12.65
C GLN A 106 -5.43 3.09 -11.43
N CYS A 107 -5.72 2.52 -10.25
CA CYS A 107 -5.21 2.99 -8.98
C CYS A 107 -4.60 1.83 -8.18
N VAL A 108 -3.56 2.14 -7.44
CA VAL A 108 -3.00 1.24 -6.44
C VAL A 108 -2.87 1.95 -5.11
N VAL A 109 -3.22 1.24 -4.04
CA VAL A 109 -2.92 1.64 -2.66
C VAL A 109 -1.73 0.81 -2.21
N LEU A 110 -0.57 1.45 -2.07
CA LEU A 110 0.72 0.83 -1.81
C LEU A 110 1.16 1.11 -0.37
N PHE A 111 1.53 0.05 0.35
CA PHE A 111 1.97 0.13 1.74
C PHE A 111 2.93 -1.01 2.09
N GLY A 112 3.79 -0.79 3.09
CA GLY A 112 4.76 -1.79 3.54
C GLY A 112 6.20 -1.25 3.67
N LEU A 113 7.19 -2.07 3.32
CA LEU A 113 8.61 -1.79 3.53
C LEU A 113 9.45 -2.11 2.28
N GLU A 114 10.65 -1.52 2.13
CA GLU A 114 11.08 -0.27 2.78
C GLU A 114 10.64 0.92 1.93
N ALA A 115 10.23 2.02 2.59
CA ALA A 115 9.73 3.23 1.93
C ALA A 115 10.67 3.71 0.82
N HIS A 116 11.99 3.75 1.10
CA HIS A 116 13.03 4.28 0.23
C HIS A 116 13.64 3.25 -0.75
N VAL A 117 13.19 1.98 -0.70
CA VAL A 117 13.74 0.90 -1.53
C VAL A 117 12.63 0.23 -2.33
N CYS A 118 11.99 -0.79 -1.75
CA CYS A 118 11.00 -1.59 -2.47
C CYS A 118 9.75 -0.77 -2.79
N VAL A 119 9.27 0.06 -1.86
CA VAL A 119 8.09 0.90 -2.07
C VAL A 119 8.37 1.99 -3.12
N GLU A 120 9.47 2.73 -2.98
CA GLU A 120 9.85 3.79 -3.93
C GLU A 120 10.07 3.25 -5.35
N GLN A 121 10.81 2.16 -5.52
CA GLN A 121 11.05 1.57 -6.84
C GLN A 121 9.77 0.98 -7.45
N SER A 122 8.90 0.37 -6.63
CA SER A 122 7.59 -0.13 -7.10
C SER A 122 6.71 1.01 -7.57
N ALA A 123 6.61 2.07 -6.78
CA ALA A 123 5.81 3.24 -7.11
C ALA A 123 6.29 3.92 -8.40
N ALA A 124 7.60 4.05 -8.59
CA ALA A 124 8.18 4.60 -9.80
C ALA A 124 7.80 3.79 -11.05
N GLU A 125 7.95 2.46 -11.01
CA GLU A 125 7.56 1.60 -12.14
C GLU A 125 6.04 1.62 -12.39
N LEU A 126 5.21 1.62 -11.35
CA LEU A 126 3.75 1.71 -11.47
C LEU A 126 3.31 3.07 -12.05
N CYS A 127 3.93 4.16 -11.63
CA CYS A 127 3.71 5.48 -12.20
C CYS A 127 4.11 5.54 -13.68
N ALA A 128 5.22 4.89 -14.07
CA ALA A 128 5.66 4.80 -15.46
C ALA A 128 4.68 4.01 -16.34
N LEU A 129 3.94 3.06 -15.76
CA LEU A 129 2.82 2.35 -16.39
C LEU A 129 1.53 3.18 -16.48
N GLY A 130 1.54 4.45 -16.03
CA GLY A 130 0.37 5.32 -16.01
C GLY A 130 -0.61 5.06 -14.87
N ILE A 131 -0.27 4.17 -13.93
CA ILE A 131 -1.10 3.85 -12.77
C ILE A 131 -0.99 4.96 -11.73
N GLN A 132 -2.11 5.32 -11.12
CA GLN A 132 -2.14 6.29 -10.03
C GLN A 132 -1.80 5.61 -8.69
N VAL A 133 -0.67 5.98 -8.10
CA VAL A 133 -0.17 5.38 -6.85
C VAL A 133 -0.55 6.23 -5.65
N HIS A 134 -1.16 5.60 -4.64
CA HIS A 134 -1.41 6.15 -3.31
C HIS A 134 -0.54 5.43 -2.30
N VAL A 135 0.50 6.08 -1.79
CA VAL A 135 1.38 5.52 -0.76
C VAL A 135 0.83 5.86 0.62
N VAL A 136 0.55 4.84 1.42
CA VAL A 136 -0.07 5.00 2.75
C VAL A 136 1.02 5.19 3.80
N ALA A 137 1.30 6.43 4.16
CA ALA A 137 2.47 6.81 4.97
C ALA A 137 2.44 6.22 6.39
N ASP A 138 1.26 6.10 7.00
CA ASP A 138 1.06 5.50 8.33
C ASP A 138 1.03 3.97 8.30
N ALA A 139 1.13 3.35 7.12
CA ALA A 139 1.33 1.92 6.88
C ALA A 139 2.62 1.62 6.09
N THR A 140 3.54 2.59 6.01
CA THR A 140 4.81 2.46 5.28
C THR A 140 5.97 2.96 6.12
N THR A 141 7.08 2.21 6.18
CA THR A 141 8.23 2.61 7.01
C THR A 141 9.59 2.22 6.41
N SER A 142 10.67 2.62 7.07
CA SER A 142 12.05 2.25 6.78
C SER A 142 12.80 2.02 8.09
N ARG A 143 14.08 1.66 8.00
CA ARG A 143 14.97 1.52 9.16
C ARG A 143 15.29 2.82 9.89
N THR A 144 15.25 3.95 9.18
CA THR A 144 15.47 5.30 9.76
C THR A 144 14.31 6.22 9.39
N GLN A 145 14.12 7.29 10.16
CA GLN A 145 13.11 8.29 9.82
C GLN A 145 13.56 9.17 8.65
N GLU A 146 14.86 9.44 8.54
CA GLU A 146 15.46 10.18 7.44
C GLU A 146 15.16 9.50 6.11
N ASP A 147 15.45 8.20 5.99
CA ASP A 147 15.18 7.43 4.77
C ASP A 147 13.68 7.40 4.46
N ARG A 148 12.85 7.18 5.48
CA ARG A 148 11.39 7.09 5.33
C ARG A 148 10.80 8.42 4.84
N LEU A 149 11.14 9.53 5.47
CA LEU A 149 10.54 10.84 5.21
C LEU A 149 11.04 11.43 3.89
N LEU A 150 12.34 11.29 3.59
CA LEU A 150 12.87 11.69 2.29
C LEU A 150 12.31 10.84 1.14
N ALA A 151 12.03 9.55 1.37
CA ALA A 151 11.33 8.72 0.40
C ALA A 151 9.93 9.24 0.10
N PHE A 152 9.14 9.65 1.12
CA PHE A 152 7.82 10.22 0.87
C PHE A 152 7.89 11.51 0.06
N GLN A 153 8.89 12.36 0.28
CA GLN A 153 9.11 13.54 -0.55
C GLN A 153 9.40 13.18 -2.02
N ARG A 154 10.29 12.21 -2.26
CA ARG A 154 10.61 11.75 -3.63
C ARG A 154 9.41 11.07 -4.30
N LEU A 155 8.68 10.23 -3.57
CA LEU A 155 7.45 9.60 -4.01
C LEU A 155 6.39 10.64 -4.44
N GLN A 156 6.26 11.73 -3.69
CA GLN A 156 5.40 12.85 -4.08
C GLN A 156 5.89 13.53 -5.36
N GLN A 157 7.20 13.78 -5.49
CA GLN A 157 7.81 14.40 -6.66
C GLN A 157 7.61 13.59 -7.95
N ILE A 158 7.61 12.25 -7.86
CA ILE A 158 7.33 11.36 -9.01
C ILE A 158 5.82 11.18 -9.29
N GLY A 159 4.95 11.93 -8.60
CA GLY A 159 3.52 11.98 -8.87
C GLY A 159 2.66 10.97 -8.10
N CYS A 160 3.16 10.43 -6.99
CA CYS A 160 2.35 9.64 -6.07
C CYS A 160 1.56 10.54 -5.12
N PHE A 161 0.39 10.06 -4.66
CA PHE A 161 -0.31 10.65 -3.53
C PHE A 161 0.24 10.06 -2.24
N ILE A 162 0.85 10.88 -1.39
CA ILE A 162 1.14 10.50 -0.01
C ILE A 162 -0.14 10.70 0.81
N THR A 163 -0.63 9.62 1.40
CA THR A 163 -1.93 9.59 2.09
C THR A 163 -1.82 8.84 3.41
N THR A 164 -2.93 8.77 4.14
CA THR A 164 -3.06 7.99 5.38
C THR A 164 -4.13 6.91 5.23
N THR A 165 -4.09 5.93 6.12
CA THR A 165 -5.05 4.83 6.15
C THR A 165 -6.48 5.34 6.27
N GLU A 166 -6.74 6.27 7.18
CA GLU A 166 -8.07 6.87 7.35
C GLU A 166 -8.54 7.61 6.10
N SER A 167 -7.65 8.39 5.46
CA SER A 167 -7.97 9.10 4.22
C SER A 167 -8.31 8.14 3.08
N VAL A 168 -7.57 7.03 2.93
CA VAL A 168 -7.88 5.99 1.94
C VAL A 168 -9.27 5.40 2.19
N LEU A 169 -9.58 5.04 3.43
CA LEU A 169 -10.86 4.40 3.78
C LEU A 169 -12.06 5.30 3.47
N PHE A 170 -12.03 6.57 3.89
CA PHE A 170 -13.11 7.50 3.58
C PHE A 170 -13.19 7.84 2.09
N LYS A 171 -12.06 7.92 1.40
CA LYS A 171 -12.05 8.15 -0.06
C LYS A 171 -12.67 7.00 -0.84
N LEU A 172 -12.45 5.75 -0.42
CA LEU A 172 -13.07 4.58 -1.02
C LEU A 172 -14.58 4.50 -0.75
N LEU A 173 -15.02 4.98 0.42
CA LEU A 173 -16.44 5.07 0.75
C LEU A 173 -17.16 6.14 -0.08
N GLY A 174 -16.55 7.31 -0.22
CA GLY A 174 -17.06 8.47 -0.97
C GLY A 174 -18.25 9.18 -0.32
N ASP A 175 -19.14 8.45 0.35
CA ASP A 175 -20.35 8.95 0.99
C ASP A 175 -20.64 8.19 2.31
N LYS A 176 -21.29 8.85 3.27
CA LYS A 176 -21.78 8.22 4.51
C LYS A 176 -22.92 7.22 4.25
N GLU A 177 -23.66 7.41 3.16
CA GLU A 177 -24.76 6.53 2.75
C GLU A 177 -24.25 5.27 2.01
N ASN A 178 -22.93 5.11 1.85
CA ASN A 178 -22.35 3.89 1.30
C ASN A 178 -22.77 2.67 2.16
N PRO A 179 -23.26 1.57 1.55
CA PRO A 179 -23.72 0.40 2.29
C PRO A 179 -22.65 -0.22 3.19
N ASN A 180 -21.37 -0.07 2.84
CA ASN A 180 -20.23 -0.56 3.61
C ASN A 180 -19.72 0.44 4.66
N PHE A 181 -20.33 1.64 4.78
CA PHE A 181 -19.86 2.70 5.67
C PHE A 181 -19.69 2.22 7.11
N LYS A 182 -20.72 1.60 7.69
CA LYS A 182 -20.66 1.14 9.09
C LYS A 182 -19.53 0.13 9.31
N ALA A 183 -19.36 -0.81 8.38
CA ALA A 183 -18.34 -1.85 8.47
C ALA A 183 -16.94 -1.23 8.38
N VAL A 184 -16.69 -0.37 7.40
CA VAL A 184 -15.38 0.30 7.22
C VAL A 184 -15.08 1.30 8.34
N HIS A 185 -16.06 2.13 8.73
CA HIS A 185 -15.90 3.11 9.80
C HIS A 185 -15.56 2.46 11.14
N SER A 186 -16.07 1.24 11.41
CA SER A 186 -15.74 0.50 12.64
C SER A 186 -14.23 0.22 12.78
N LEU A 187 -13.49 0.14 11.67
CA LEU A 187 -12.03 -0.06 11.65
C LEU A 187 -11.24 1.16 12.17
N ILE A 188 -11.86 2.35 12.16
CA ILE A 188 -11.21 3.62 12.49
C ILE A 188 -11.89 4.38 13.64
N LEU A 189 -12.83 3.75 14.34
CA LEU A 189 -13.39 4.31 15.58
C LEU A 189 -12.30 4.67 16.60
N LYS A 190 -11.27 3.83 16.70
CA LYS A 190 -10.05 4.16 17.42
C LYS A 190 -9.04 4.78 16.43
N PRO A 191 -8.58 6.02 16.68
CA PRO A 191 -7.53 6.65 15.90
C PRO A 191 -6.28 5.76 15.82
N ILE A 192 -5.56 5.87 14.71
CA ILE A 192 -4.31 5.15 14.49
C ILE A 192 -3.25 5.70 15.45
N THR A 193 -2.45 4.80 16.04
CA THR A 193 -1.33 5.16 16.89
C THR A 193 -0.30 5.96 16.07
N PRO A 194 0.13 7.16 16.53
CA PRO A 194 1.05 7.99 15.75
C PRO A 194 2.39 7.28 15.45
N SER A 195 2.76 7.20 14.17
CA SER A 195 4.02 6.60 13.71
C SER A 195 5.12 7.65 13.43
N GLY A 196 5.15 8.73 14.21
CA GLY A 196 6.19 9.78 14.11
C GLY A 196 6.10 10.71 12.90
N LEU A 197 5.02 10.68 12.11
CA LEU A 197 4.86 11.50 10.89
C LEU A 197 4.59 12.99 11.16
N ALA A 198 4.00 13.33 12.30
CA ALA A 198 3.58 14.70 12.64
C ALA A 198 4.57 15.46 13.54
N ARG A 199 5.77 14.90 13.79
CA ARG A 199 6.79 15.48 14.69
C ARG A 199 7.97 16.10 13.92
N MET A 200 7.73 16.63 12.71
CA MET A 200 8.72 17.40 11.96
C MET A 200 8.53 18.89 12.16
#